data_AF-A0A2D6CWP9-F1
#
_entry.id   AF-A0A2D6CWP9-F1
#
_cell.length_a   1.000
_cell.length_b   1.000
_cell.length_c   1.000
_cell.angle_alpha   90.00
_cell.angle_beta   90.00
_cell.angle_gamma   90.00
#
_symmetry.space_group_name_H-M   'P 1'
#
loop_
_entity.id
_entity.type
_entity.pdbx_description
1 polymer ?
#
loop_
_entity_poly.entity_id
_entity_poly.type
_entity_poly.pdbx_seq_one_letter_code
_entity_poly.pdbx_strand_id
1 'polypeptide(L)'
;MEAGAWSHLAGIYTNGEQRFYYNGELVGEADAELNINPGQDFLIGASANELDPHLFLFVGLIDDVRHDDRELSEDDIAAVMDG
;
A
#
# COMPACT_ATOMS: atom_id res chain seq x y z
N MET A 1 -11.33 7.28 -6.46
CA MET A 1 -11.54 7.40 -5.00
C MET A 1 -12.40 8.63 -4.75
N GLU A 2 -13.31 8.55 -3.78
CA GLU A 2 -14.16 9.68 -3.37
C GLU A 2 -13.57 10.35 -2.12
N ALA A 3 -13.45 11.67 -2.13
CA ALA A 3 -12.89 12.40 -0.99
C ALA A 3 -13.82 12.34 0.22
N GLY A 4 -13.27 11.99 1.39
CA GLY A 4 -14.02 11.91 2.64
C GLY A 4 -14.70 10.56 2.92
N ALA A 5 -14.59 9.59 2.01
CA ALA A 5 -15.01 8.21 2.23
C ALA A 5 -13.79 7.32 2.55
N TRP A 6 -14.00 6.31 3.40
CA TRP A 6 -12.99 5.27 3.62
C TRP A 6 -12.82 4.42 2.36
N SER A 7 -11.59 4.00 2.10
CA SER A 7 -11.28 3.04 1.05
C SER A 7 -10.20 2.11 1.57
N HIS A 8 -10.36 0.81 1.32
CA HIS A 8 -9.31 -0.16 1.58
C HIS A 8 -8.39 -0.24 0.37
N LEU A 9 -7.08 -0.20 0.61
CA LEU A 9 -6.04 -0.35 -0.40
C LEU A 9 -5.12 -1.49 0.00
N ALA A 10 -4.82 -2.38 -0.95
CA ALA A 10 -3.78 -3.38 -0.78
C ALA A 10 -2.88 -3.42 -2.02
N GLY A 11 -1.59 -3.65 -1.77
CA GLY A 11 -0.59 -3.90 -2.80
C GLY A 11 0.13 -5.20 -2.50
N ILE A 12 0.20 -6.09 -3.47
CA ILE A 12 0.94 -7.35 -3.39
C ILE A 12 2.10 -7.27 -4.37
N TYR A 13 3.27 -7.69 -3.92
CA TYR A 13 4.41 -7.93 -4.79
C TYR A 13 4.93 -9.36 -4.59
N THR A 14 4.85 -10.17 -5.63
CA THR A 14 5.27 -11.58 -5.59
C THR A 14 5.88 -11.95 -6.93
N ASN A 15 7.00 -12.68 -6.94
CA ASN A 15 7.63 -13.22 -8.15
C ASN A 15 7.84 -12.23 -9.33
N GLY A 16 8.04 -10.95 -9.05
CA GLY A 16 8.24 -9.93 -10.09
C GLY A 16 6.95 -9.29 -10.62
N GLU A 17 5.80 -9.65 -10.07
CA GLU A 17 4.49 -9.08 -10.41
C GLU A 17 4.00 -8.20 -9.24
N GLN A 18 3.45 -7.03 -9.56
CA GLN A 18 2.71 -6.20 -8.62
C GLN A 18 1.21 -6.25 -8.93
N ARG A 19 0.39 -6.37 -7.89
CA ARG A 19 -1.08 -6.32 -7.96
C ARG A 19 -1.62 -5.28 -6.98
N PHE A 20 -2.59 -4.50 -7.42
CA PHE A 20 -3.23 -3.48 -6.60
C PHE A 20 -4.73 -3.74 -6.47
N TYR A 21 -5.23 -3.57 -5.25
CA TYR A 21 -6.63 -3.79 -4.91
C TYR A 21 -7.25 -2.52 -4.33
N TYR A 22 -8.48 -2.23 -4.73
CA TYR A 22 -9.30 -1.15 -4.19
C TYR A 22 -10.61 -1.73 -3.67
N ASN A 23 -10.88 -1.55 -2.38
CA ASN A 23 -12.04 -2.14 -1.70
C ASN A 23 -12.19 -3.66 -1.98
N GLY A 24 -11.05 -4.35 -2.01
CA GLY A 24 -10.98 -5.80 -2.22
C GLY A 24 -11.00 -6.27 -3.67
N GLU A 25 -11.29 -5.39 -4.63
CA GLU A 25 -11.29 -5.72 -6.05
C GLU A 25 -9.92 -5.46 -6.68
N LEU A 26 -9.41 -6.40 -7.49
CA LEU A 26 -8.20 -6.21 -8.28
C LEU A 26 -8.43 -5.11 -9.33
N VAL A 27 -7.67 -4.02 -9.24
CA VAL A 27 -7.80 -2.87 -10.16
C VAL A 27 -6.63 -2.73 -11.13
N GLY A 28 -5.57 -3.51 -10.95
CA GLY A 28 -4.45 -3.53 -11.89
C GLY A 28 -3.33 -4.47 -11.47
N GLU A 29 -2.62 -4.98 -12.48
CA GLU A 29 -1.47 -5.85 -12.33
C GLU A 29 -0.42 -5.52 -13.40
N ALA A 30 0.86 -5.73 -13.07
CA ALA A 30 1.95 -5.58 -14.02
C ALA A 30 3.20 -6.33 -13.54
N ASP A 31 4.00 -6.80 -14.50
CA ASP A 31 5.39 -7.17 -14.21
C ASP A 31 6.20 -5.91 -13.88
N ALA A 32 6.91 -5.92 -12.76
CA ALA A 32 7.73 -4.81 -12.29
C ALA A 32 8.94 -5.28 -11.48
N GLU A 33 10.07 -4.63 -11.69
CA GLU A 33 11.23 -4.76 -10.79
C GLU A 33 11.06 -3.81 -9.60
N LEU A 34 11.06 -4.37 -8.39
CA LEU A 34 11.02 -3.57 -7.17
C LEU A 34 12.44 -3.18 -6.75
N ASN A 35 12.78 -1.91 -6.94
CA ASN A 35 14.04 -1.35 -6.46
C ASN A 35 13.90 -0.88 -5.01
N ILE A 36 14.16 -1.78 -4.06
CA ILE A 36 14.10 -1.44 -2.63
C ILE A 36 15.26 -0.52 -2.26
N ASN A 37 14.94 0.58 -1.57
CA ASN A 37 15.94 1.45 -0.96
C ASN A 37 16.09 1.11 0.54
N PRO A 38 17.13 0.35 0.93
CA PRO A 38 17.33 -0.02 2.34
C PRO A 38 17.94 1.11 3.17
N GLY A 39 18.36 2.22 2.55
CA GLY A 39 19.11 3.28 3.21
C GLY A 39 18.25 4.41 3.77
N GLN A 40 16.93 4.39 3.54
CA GLN A 40 16.00 5.45 3.93
C GLN A 40 14.78 4.86 4.62
N ASP A 41 14.13 5.65 5.48
CA ASP A 41 12.97 5.21 6.23
C ASP A 41 11.77 4.92 5.32
N PHE A 42 11.00 3.89 5.69
CA PHE A 42 9.70 3.61 5.08
C PHE A 42 8.64 4.49 5.74
N LEU A 43 8.03 5.38 4.97
CA LEU A 43 7.07 6.37 5.48
C LEU A 43 5.63 5.98 5.16
N ILE A 44 4.74 6.26 6.11
CA ILE A 44 3.29 6.24 5.91
C ILE A 44 2.78 7.68 5.99
N GLY A 45 2.01 8.11 4.98
CA GLY A 45 1.41 9.44 4.94
C GLY A 45 2.35 10.58 4.53
N ALA A 46 3.53 10.28 3.99
CA ALA A 46 4.48 11.27 3.48
C ALA A 46 5.36 10.68 2.36
N SER A 47 6.16 11.53 1.70
CA SER A 47 7.22 11.13 0.77
C SER A 47 8.45 12.03 0.95
N ALA A 48 9.43 11.96 0.04
CA ALA A 48 10.75 12.58 0.18
C ALA A 48 11.45 12.19 1.49
N ASN A 49 11.63 10.87 1.67
CA ASN A 49 12.22 10.29 2.88
C ASN A 49 13.71 10.64 3.06
N GLU A 50 14.34 11.22 2.04
CA GLU A 50 15.69 11.78 2.07
C GLU A 50 15.80 13.20 2.64
N LEU A 51 14.67 13.87 2.92
CA LEU A 51 14.62 15.24 3.43
C LEU A 51 14.17 15.30 4.90
N ASP A 52 14.68 16.30 5.63
CA ASP A 52 14.24 16.67 6.98
C ASP A 52 13.87 18.18 7.00
N PRO A 53 12.58 18.55 7.18
CA PRO A 53 11.43 17.67 7.36
C PRO A 53 10.99 16.97 6.06
N HIS A 54 10.30 15.83 6.19
CA HIS A 54 9.67 15.13 5.06
C HIS A 54 8.61 16.00 4.36
N LEU A 55 8.33 15.69 3.08
CA LEU A 55 7.41 16.46 2.24
C LEU A 55 6.24 15.59 1.74
N PHE A 56 5.34 16.20 0.95
CA PHE A 56 4.21 15.51 0.32
C PHE A 56 3.30 14.77 1.31
N LEU A 57 2.94 15.47 2.39
CA LEU A 57 2.10 14.92 3.45
C LEU A 57 0.71 14.55 2.92
N PHE A 58 0.24 13.36 3.29
CA PHE A 58 -1.12 12.92 3.05
C PHE A 58 -2.08 13.71 3.95
N VAL A 59 -3.15 14.25 3.35
CA VAL A 59 -4.17 15.01 4.06
C VAL A 59 -5.42 14.16 4.17
N GLY A 60 -5.52 13.38 5.24
CA GLY A 60 -6.63 12.48 5.49
C GLY A 60 -6.42 11.64 6.75
N LEU A 61 -7.22 10.59 6.89
CA LEU A 61 -7.06 9.59 7.94
C LEU A 61 -6.46 8.33 7.33
N ILE A 62 -5.59 7.67 8.09
CA ILE A 62 -5.01 6.37 7.78
C ILE A 62 -5.27 5.49 9.01
N ASP A 63 -5.74 4.28 8.79
CA ASP A 63 -5.97 3.29 9.86
C ASP A 63 -5.55 1.89 9.39
N ASP A 64 -5.37 0.96 10.32
CA ASP A 64 -5.10 -0.47 10.08
C ASP A 64 -3.97 -0.77 9.11
N VAL A 65 -2.85 -0.03 9.20
CA VAL A 65 -1.67 -0.25 8.36
C VAL A 65 -1.01 -1.58 8.68
N ARG A 66 -0.84 -2.44 7.67
CA ARG A 66 -0.22 -3.77 7.77
C ARG A 66 0.90 -3.93 6.73
N HIS A 67 1.89 -4.74 7.08
CA HIS A 67 2.93 -5.22 6.18
C HIS A 67 3.10 -6.71 6.45
N ASP A 68 2.99 -7.51 5.40
CA ASP A 68 3.07 -8.97 5.48
C ASP A 68 4.29 -9.46 4.69
N ASP A 69 4.99 -10.45 5.25
CA ASP A 69 6.13 -11.13 4.61
C ASP A 69 5.69 -12.32 3.73
N ARG A 70 4.37 -12.48 3.57
CA ARG A 70 3.73 -13.50 2.74
C ARG A 70 2.81 -12.86 1.71
N GLU A 71 2.59 -13.59 0.63
CA GLU A 71 1.53 -13.26 -0.31
C GLU A 71 0.16 -13.46 0.36
N LEU A 72 -0.71 -12.46 0.23
CA LEU A 72 -2.11 -12.53 0.63
C LEU A 72 -2.95 -13.00 -0.55
N SER A 73 -3.87 -13.92 -0.31
CA SER A 73 -4.90 -14.28 -1.29
C SER A 73 -6.00 -13.21 -1.37
N GLU A 74 -6.88 -13.29 -2.36
CA GLU A 74 -8.06 -12.42 -2.44
C GLU A 74 -8.99 -12.62 -1.22
N ASP A 75 -9.12 -13.85 -0.73
CA ASP A 75 -9.86 -14.16 0.49
C ASP A 75 -9.21 -13.55 1.74
N ASP A 76 -7.87 -13.57 1.82
CA ASP A 76 -7.13 -12.87 2.87
C ASP A 76 -7.44 -11.37 2.82
N ILE A 77 -7.34 -10.74 1.63
CA ILE A 77 -7.62 -9.32 1.40
C ILE A 77 -9.04 -8.96 1.85
N ALA A 78 -10.04 -9.77 1.49
CA ALA A 78 -11.41 -9.58 1.92
C ALA A 78 -11.55 -9.64 3.44
N ALA A 79 -10.92 -10.62 4.09
CA ALA A 79 -10.97 -10.78 5.54
C ALA A 79 -10.33 -9.59 6.29
N VAL A 80 -9.33 -8.91 5.71
CA VAL A 80 -8.72 -7.73 6.34
C VAL A 80 -9.69 -6.55 6.42
N MET A 81 -10.65 -6.45 5.48
CA MET A 81 -11.61 -5.35 5.40
C MET A 81 -12.75 -5.45 6.42
N ASP A 82 -13.03 -6.65 6.93
CA ASP A 82 -14.11 -6.93 7.88
C ASP A 82 -13.69 -6.75 9.36
N GLY A 83 -12.45 -6.31 9.59
CA GLY A 83 -11.81 -6.16 10.90
C GLY A 83 -12.20 -4.91 11.67
#